data_AF-A0A5C7SP80-F1
#
_entry.id   AF-A0A5C7SP80-F1
#
_cell.length_a   1.000
_cell.length_b   1.000
_cell.length_c   1.000
_cell.angle_alpha   90.00
_cell.angle_beta   90.00
_cell.angle_gamma   90.00
#
_symmetry.space_group_name_H-M   'P 1'
#
loop_
_entity.id
_entity.type
_entity.pdbx_description
1 polymer ?
#
loop_
_entity_poly.entity_id
_entity_poly.type
_entity_poly.pdbx_seq_one_letter_code
_entity_poly.pdbx_strand_id
1 'polypeptide(L)' 'MSDPIHPAPAEFSEAQLDEDPILRFFHYAHLPEALQARSKPFCDLARTVVETTPRNAERSVALRKLLEAKDAGVRAHVG' A
#
# COMPACT_ATOMS: atom_id res chain seq x y z
N MET A 1 8.69 -13.60 -12.29
CA MET A 1 9.01 -12.20 -12.59
C MET A 1 7.71 -11.45 -12.49
N SER A 2 7.51 -10.63 -11.46
CA SER A 2 6.25 -9.88 -11.31
C SER A 2 6.18 -8.85 -12.42
N ASP A 3 5.08 -8.79 -13.16
CA ASP A 3 4.86 -7.74 -14.16
C ASP A 3 5.07 -6.36 -13.53
N PRO A 4 5.76 -5.44 -14.22
CA PRO A 4 5.95 -4.09 -13.72
C PRO A 4 4.59 -3.40 -13.59
N ILE A 5 4.30 -2.90 -12.39
CA ILE A 5 3.08 -2.12 -12.13
C ILE A 5 3.22 -0.81 -12.93
N HIS A 6 2.23 -0.49 -13.76
CA HIS A 6 2.19 0.73 -14.56
C HIS A 6 0.95 1.58 -14.20
N PRO A 7 1.12 2.88 -13.86
CA PRO A 7 2.39 3.59 -13.70
C PRO A 7 3.25 3.02 -12.56
N ALA A 8 4.55 3.31 -12.59
CA ALA A 8 5.45 2.89 -11.51
C ALA A 8 4.97 3.47 -10.17
N PRO A 9 5.10 2.72 -9.05
CA PRO A 9 4.81 3.26 -7.73
C PRO A 9 5.66 4.50 -7.46
N ALA A 10 5.02 5.64 -7.22
CA ALA A 10 5.67 6.90 -6.89
C ALA A 10 5.47 7.27 -5.40
N GLU A 11 4.71 6.45 -4.67
CA GLU A 11 4.31 6.74 -3.30
C GLU A 11 5.40 6.39 -2.29
N PHE A 12 6.33 5.50 -2.64
CA PHE A 12 7.41 5.01 -1.76
C PHE A 12 8.75 5.05 -2.48
N SER A 13 9.82 5.32 -1.75
CA SER A 13 11.20 5.25 -2.26
C SER A 13 11.65 3.80 -2.47
N GLU A 14 12.68 3.59 -3.30
CA GLU A 14 13.30 2.27 -3.51
C GLU A 14 13.76 1.63 -2.19
N ALA A 15 14.41 2.41 -1.32
CA ALA A 15 14.86 1.93 -0.01
C ALA A 15 13.69 1.45 0.88
N GLN A 16 12.54 2.16 0.84
CA GLN A 16 11.34 1.73 1.56
C GLN A 16 10.75 0.45 0.97
N LEU A 17 10.76 0.30 -0.36
CA LEU A 17 10.29 -0.91 -1.04
C LEU A 17 11.20 -2.12 -0.79
N ASP A 18 12.51 -1.91 -0.71
CA ASP A 18 13.48 -2.94 -0.36
C ASP A 18 13.33 -3.36 1.11
N GLU A 19 13.15 -2.39 2.01
CA GLU A 19 12.95 -2.66 3.44
C GLU A 19 11.58 -3.31 3.69
N ASP A 20 10.53 -2.87 3.00
CA ASP A 20 9.14 -3.32 3.09
C ASP A 20 8.50 -3.62 1.72
N PRO A 21 8.75 -4.82 1.14
CA PRO A 21 8.22 -5.17 -0.18
C PRO A 21 6.69 -5.16 -0.30
N ILE A 22 5.97 -5.22 0.82
CA ILE A 22 4.50 -5.13 0.86
C ILE A 22 3.97 -3.76 0.42
N LEU A 23 4.79 -2.70 0.51
CA LEU A 23 4.39 -1.34 0.14
C LEU A 23 3.93 -1.22 -1.32
N ARG A 24 4.45 -2.07 -2.22
CA ARG A 24 4.02 -2.11 -3.62
C ARG A 24 2.52 -2.33 -3.80
N PHE A 25 1.87 -3.02 -2.86
CA PHE A 25 0.44 -3.29 -2.91
C PHE A 25 -0.41 -2.11 -2.48
N PHE A 26 0.19 -1.06 -1.90
CA PHE A 26 -0.48 0.19 -1.58
C PHE A 26 -0.43 1.21 -2.71
N HIS A 27 0.30 0.93 -3.80
CA HIS A 27 0.21 1.73 -5.02
C HIS A 27 -1.23 1.74 -5.54
N TYR A 28 -1.76 2.91 -5.88
CA TYR A 28 -3.16 3.05 -6.27
C TYR A 28 -3.36 3.79 -7.60
N ALA A 29 -2.35 4.44 -8.17
CA ALA A 29 -2.52 5.24 -9.39
C ALA A 29 -2.91 4.39 -10.62
N HIS A 30 -2.63 3.09 -10.61
CA HIS A 30 -3.09 2.14 -11.63
C HIS A 30 -4.59 1.80 -11.56
N LEU A 31 -5.28 2.14 -10.47
CA LEU A 31 -6.69 1.85 -10.29
C LEU A 31 -7.58 2.87 -11.04
N PRO A 32 -8.83 2.51 -11.41
CA PRO A 32 -9.83 3.48 -11.85
C PRO A 32 -10.07 4.56 -10.78
N GLU A 33 -10.39 5.79 -11.20
CA GLU A 33 -10.55 6.96 -10.31
C GLU A 33 -11.49 6.70 -9.12
N ALA A 34 -12.62 6.01 -9.37
CA ALA A 34 -13.58 5.63 -8.33
C ALA A 34 -12.98 4.75 -7.22
N LEU A 35 -11.97 3.93 -7.54
CA LEU A 35 -11.28 3.06 -6.59
C LEU A 35 -10.05 3.74 -5.96
N GLN A 36 -9.43 4.69 -6.66
CA GLN A 36 -8.31 5.46 -6.12
C GLN A 36 -8.70 6.20 -4.83
N ALA A 37 -9.88 6.84 -4.83
CA ALA A 37 -10.38 7.59 -3.67
C ALA A 37 -10.53 6.70 -2.41
N ARG A 38 -10.77 5.40 -2.58
CA ARG A 38 -10.87 4.44 -1.48
C ARG A 38 -9.54 3.81 -1.08
N SER A 39 -8.64 3.60 -2.05
CA SER A 39 -7.32 3.02 -1.81
C SER A 39 -6.35 4.02 -1.18
N LYS A 40 -6.43 5.30 -1.59
CA LYS A 40 -5.50 6.36 -1.15
C LYS A 40 -5.34 6.48 0.37
N PRO A 41 -6.41 6.48 1.21
CA PRO A 41 -6.25 6.59 2.66
C PRO A 41 -5.40 5.47 3.27
N PHE A 42 -5.45 4.25 2.71
CA PHE A 42 -4.62 3.13 3.17
C PHE A 42 -3.17 3.30 2.73
N CYS A 43 -2.92 3.85 1.54
CA CYS A 43 -1.58 4.18 1.10
C CYS A 43 -0.94 5.27 1.97
N ASP A 44 -1.69 6.33 2.27
CA ASP A 44 -1.25 7.41 3.16
C ASP A 44 -0.93 6.87 4.57
N LEU A 45 -1.76 5.96 5.10
CA LEU A 45 -1.49 5.34 6.39
C LEU A 45 -0.28 4.39 6.36
N ALA A 46 -0.08 3.64 5.27
CA ALA A 46 1.10 2.79 5.09
C ALA A 46 2.39 3.63 5.08
N ARG A 47 2.35 4.81 4.43
CA ARG A 47 3.44 5.79 4.46
C ARG A 47 3.73 6.25 5.88
N THR A 48 2.72 6.69 6.63
CA THR A 48 2.88 7.09 8.04
C THR A 48 3.54 5.96 8.84
N VAL A 49 3.08 4.71 8.70
CA VAL A 49 3.65 3.57 9.42
C VAL A 49 5.14 3.41 9.15
N VAL A 50 5.60 3.50 7.90
CA VAL A 50 7.03 3.32 7.59
C VAL A 50 7.89 4.52 7.93
N GLU A 51 7.32 5.73 7.94
CA GLU A 51 8.04 6.96 8.30
C GLU A 51 8.15 7.15 9.82
N THR A 52 7.18 6.66 10.59
CA THR A 52 7.12 6.93 12.04
C THR A 52 7.38 5.71 12.92
N THR A 53 7.55 4.52 12.34
CA THR A 53 7.69 3.26 13.11
C THR A 53 8.99 2.54 12.72
N PRO A 54 9.83 2.13 13.70
CA PRO A 54 11.06 1.41 13.41
C PRO A 54 10.79 0.06 12.74
N ARG A 55 11.75 -0.43 11.96
CA ARG A 55 11.67 -1.74 11.30
C ARG A 55 11.73 -2.86 12.33
N ASN A 56 10.57 -3.43 12.63
CA ASN A 56 10.42 -4.56 13.54
C ASN A 56 9.25 -5.46 13.11
N ALA A 57 9.02 -6.54 13.87
CA ALA A 57 7.96 -7.50 13.60
C ALA A 57 6.55 -6.86 13.64
N GLU A 58 6.32 -5.91 14.55
CA GLU A 58 5.03 -5.23 14.69
C GLU A 58 4.71 -4.31 13.51
N ARG A 59 5.72 -3.63 12.94
CA ARG A 59 5.56 -2.87 11.68
C ARG A 59 5.09 -3.79 10.55
N SER A 60 5.70 -4.96 10.42
CA SER A 60 5.29 -5.97 9.43
C SER A 60 3.86 -6.48 9.67
N VAL A 61 3.44 -6.65 10.93
CA VAL A 61 2.06 -7.02 11.29
C VAL A 61 1.09 -5.89 10.91
N ALA A 62 1.43 -4.65 11.25
CA ALA A 62 0.61 -3.47 10.96
C ALA A 62 0.38 -3.31 9.45
N LEU A 63 1.43 -3.40 8.63
CA LEU A 63 1.32 -3.29 7.18
C LEU A 63 0.46 -4.40 6.55
N ARG A 64 0.58 -5.65 7.04
CA ARG A 64 -0.27 -6.77 6.56
C ARG A 64 -1.75 -6.55 6.89
N LYS A 65 -2.05 -6.19 8.14
CA LYS A 65 -3.41 -5.89 8.57
C LYS A 65 -4.00 -4.72 7.78
N LEU A 66 -3.19 -3.71 7.50
CA LEU A 66 -3.61 -2.56 6.71
C LEU A 66 -3.91 -2.94 5.26
N LEU A 67 -3.12 -3.83 4.66
CA LEU A 67 -3.37 -4.34 3.31
C LEU A 67 -4.67 -5.14 3.24
N GLU A 68 -4.90 -6.03 4.21
CA GLU A 68 -6.16 -6.78 4.33
C GLU A 68 -7.37 -5.83 4.44
N ALA A 69 -7.25 -4.78 5.26
CA ALA A 69 -8.28 -3.77 5.40
C ALA A 69 -8.53 -2.97 4.11
N LYS A 70 -7.46 -2.61 3.38
CA LYS A 70 -7.55 -1.95 2.07
C LYS A 70 -8.33 -2.81 1.08
N ASP A 71 -7.93 -4.07 0.94
CA ASP A 71 -8.55 -4.99 -0.02
C ASP A 71 -10.03 -5.24 0.32
N ALA A 72 -10.36 -5.39 1.61
CA ALA A 72 -11.75 -5.52 2.06
C ALA A 72 -12.55 -4.24 1.76
N GLY A 73 -12.02 -3.06 2.08
CA GLY A 73 -12.69 -1.78 1.87
C GLY A 73 -12.89 -1.42 0.40
N VAL A 74 -11.93 -1.74 -0.47
CA VAL A 74 -12.05 -1.57 -1.92
C VAL A 74 -13.07 -2.57 -2.49
N ARG A 75 -13.01 -3.85 -2.10
CA ARG A 75 -13.95 -4.87 -2.58
C ARG A 75 -15.39 -4.57 -2.19
N ALA A 76 -15.63 -4.07 -0.98
CA ALA A 76 -16.96 -3.67 -0.51
C ALA A 76 -17.58 -2.51 -1.31
N HIS A 77 -16.80 -1.77 -2.10
CA HIS A 77 -17.34 -0.73 -2.99
C HIS A 77 -17.75 -1.25 -4.36
N VAL A 78 -17.11 -2.32 -4.83
CA VAL A 78 -17.32 -2.91 -6.16
C VAL A 78 -18.40 -4.01 -6.11
N GLY A 79 -18.62 -4.59 -4.93
CA GLY A 79 -19.62 -5.63 -4.67
C GLY A 79 -21.05 -5.14 -4.58
#